data_AF-A0A916GSP8-F1
#
_entry.id   AF-A0A916GSP8-F1
#
_cell.length_a   1.000
_cell.length_b   1.000
_cell.length_c   1.000
_cell.angle_alpha   90.00
_cell.angle_beta   90.00
_cell.angle_gamma   90.00
#
_symmetry.space_group_name_H-M   'P 1'
#
loop_
_entity.id
_entity.type
_entity.pdbx_description
1 polymer ?
#
loop_
_entity_poly.entity_id
_entity_poly.type
_entity_poly.pdbx_seq_one_letter_code
_entity_poly.pdbx_strand_id
1 'polypeptide(L)'
;MTRPRITPFSSPTRGKCLHYYFYFIDAELGLCYFRIATWCPFRVQVYFNGHAWLANQLKRKGIAFQLHDNAFTHIADYAAANDLAAHFDVTALHRRLDEFVERFCPIVNSLSLSYHWSLWQAEYATDLVFKQRRDLQAFFPPLLETLVLSLKPDDIAAFLGQKLHGNYPGEVTTRLQKRFPGTRIKHTLGPVSLKLYDKFGLILRLETTVNDVTFFQQRRVVEHRTGERETKWAAMKKTLYNLTPL
;
A
#
# COMPACT_ATOMS: atom_id res chain seq x y z
N MET A 1 3.29 -21.38 -48.22
CA MET A 1 4.43 -21.67 -47.30
C MET A 1 4.24 -20.89 -46.00
N THR A 2 3.63 -21.53 -45.01
CA THR A 2 3.37 -20.97 -43.68
C THR A 2 4.55 -21.29 -42.76
N ARG A 3 5.27 -20.26 -42.29
CA ARG A 3 6.34 -20.44 -41.31
C ARG A 3 5.74 -20.77 -39.94
N PRO A 4 6.21 -21.80 -39.22
CA PRO A 4 5.74 -22.07 -37.87
C PRO A 4 6.20 -20.95 -36.92
N ARG A 5 5.25 -20.39 -36.16
CA ARG A 5 5.53 -19.53 -35.01
C ARG A 5 6.09 -20.44 -33.91
N ILE A 6 7.39 -20.36 -33.66
CA ILE A 6 8.00 -20.96 -32.47
C ILE A 6 7.64 -20.05 -31.30
N THR A 7 6.56 -20.37 -30.59
CA THR A 7 6.32 -19.83 -29.25
C THR A 7 7.29 -20.53 -28.29
N PRO A 8 8.23 -19.83 -27.64
CA PRO A 8 9.07 -20.46 -26.63
C PRO A 8 8.18 -20.76 -25.42
N PHE A 9 7.69 -21.99 -25.34
CA PHE A 9 7.18 -22.56 -24.11
C PHE A 9 8.41 -22.90 -23.24
N SER A 10 8.96 -21.89 -22.55
CA SER A 10 9.83 -22.20 -21.42
C SER A 10 8.92 -22.58 -20.26
N SER A 11 8.88 -23.87 -19.91
CA SER A 11 8.47 -24.24 -18.56
C SER A 11 9.30 -23.41 -17.58
N PRO A 12 8.72 -22.82 -16.51
CA PRO A 12 9.50 -22.11 -15.53
C PRO A 12 10.36 -23.14 -14.80
N THR A 13 11.58 -23.36 -15.30
CA THR A 13 12.64 -23.94 -14.51
C THR A 13 12.78 -23.06 -13.29
N ARG A 14 12.55 -23.64 -12.11
CA ARG A 14 12.58 -22.96 -10.82
C ARG A 14 14.01 -22.52 -10.55
N GLY A 15 14.42 -21.41 -11.16
CA GLY A 15 15.74 -20.82 -10.96
C GLY A 15 15.92 -20.61 -9.45
N LYS A 16 16.96 -21.20 -8.88
CA LYS A 16 17.29 -21.09 -7.45
C LYS A 16 17.92 -19.71 -7.19
N CYS A 17 17.14 -18.64 -7.38
CA CYS A 17 17.55 -17.32 -6.95
C CYS A 17 17.35 -17.24 -5.43
N LEU A 18 18.45 -17.14 -4.69
CA LEU A 18 18.40 -16.92 -3.24
C LEU A 18 18.06 -15.45 -2.96
N HIS A 19 17.38 -15.22 -1.85
CA HIS A 19 17.04 -13.88 -1.37
C HIS A 19 17.55 -13.67 0.05
N TYR A 20 18.28 -12.58 0.27
CA TYR A 20 18.66 -12.15 1.62
C TYR A 20 17.65 -11.14 2.15
N TYR A 21 17.35 -11.23 3.44
CA TYR A 21 16.47 -10.32 4.16
C TYR A 21 17.24 -9.69 5.31
N PHE A 22 17.33 -8.36 5.30
CA PHE A 22 17.87 -7.58 6.42
C PHE A 22 16.71 -6.92 7.13
N TYR A 23 16.54 -7.19 8.43
CA TYR A 23 15.58 -6.52 9.29
C TYR A 23 16.33 -5.54 10.19
N PHE A 24 15.87 -4.29 10.25
CA PHE A 24 16.55 -3.26 11.02
C PHE A 24 15.58 -2.16 11.46
N ILE A 25 15.99 -1.36 12.45
CA ILE A 25 15.27 -0.17 12.89
C ILE A 25 15.96 1.05 12.28
N ASP A 26 15.25 1.76 11.42
CA ASP A 26 15.64 3.05 10.89
C ASP A 26 15.19 4.18 11.84
N ALA A 27 16.03 5.20 11.99
CA ALA A 27 15.76 6.33 12.89
C ALA A 27 14.55 7.18 12.44
N GLU A 28 14.17 7.14 11.16
CA GLU A 28 13.04 7.87 10.62
C GLU A 28 11.85 6.95 10.37
N LEU A 29 12.07 5.86 9.63
CA LEU A 29 11.03 4.96 9.13
C LEU A 29 10.61 3.88 10.14
N GLY A 30 11.37 3.70 11.22
CA GLY A 30 11.14 2.64 12.20
C GLY A 30 11.53 1.25 11.68
N LEU A 31 10.73 0.22 11.99
CA LEU A 31 11.03 -1.14 11.55
C LEU A 31 10.92 -1.27 10.02
N CYS A 32 12.03 -1.66 9.40
CA CYS A 32 12.15 -1.89 7.97
C CYS A 32 12.64 -3.30 7.68
N TYR A 33 12.32 -3.79 6.48
CA TYR A 33 13.09 -4.87 5.87
C TYR A 33 13.64 -4.45 4.51
N PHE A 34 14.84 -4.93 4.20
CA PHE A 34 15.47 -4.83 2.89
C PHE A 34 15.70 -6.23 2.36
N ARG A 35 15.03 -6.57 1.26
CA ARG A 35 15.13 -7.87 0.61
C ARG A 35 15.86 -7.70 -0.71
N ILE A 36 16.85 -8.56 -0.96
CA ILE A 36 17.64 -8.52 -2.18
C ILE A 36 17.79 -9.90 -2.83
N ALA A 37 17.65 -9.95 -4.15
CA ALA A 37 17.95 -11.13 -4.96
C ALA A 37 19.46 -11.29 -5.16
N THR A 38 19.95 -12.53 -5.11
CA THR A 38 21.38 -12.84 -5.32
C THR A 38 21.84 -12.78 -6.78
N TRP A 39 20.91 -12.78 -7.72
CA TRP A 39 21.22 -12.69 -9.15
C TRP A 39 21.18 -11.24 -9.61
N CYS A 40 22.24 -10.80 -10.29
CA CYS A 40 22.29 -9.53 -11.02
C CYS A 40 21.08 -9.42 -11.97
N PRO A 41 20.31 -8.31 -11.99
CA PRO A 41 20.61 -6.98 -11.45
C PRO A 41 20.19 -6.75 -9.97
N PHE A 42 20.16 -7.80 -9.16
CA PHE A 42 19.92 -7.78 -7.71
C PHE A 42 18.62 -7.07 -7.35
N ARG A 43 17.49 -7.61 -7.82
CA ARG A 43 16.17 -7.01 -7.55
C ARG A 43 15.98 -6.76 -6.05
N VAL A 44 15.75 -5.50 -5.70
CA VAL A 44 15.52 -5.03 -4.33
C VAL A 44 14.02 -4.87 -4.05
N GLN A 45 13.63 -5.17 -2.82
CA GLN A 45 12.31 -4.86 -2.27
C GLN A 45 12.50 -4.31 -0.84
N VAL A 46 11.90 -3.15 -0.57
CA VAL A 46 11.95 -2.52 0.74
C VAL A 46 10.54 -2.39 1.31
N TYR A 47 10.44 -2.52 2.63
CA TYR A 47 9.22 -2.24 3.40
C TYR A 47 9.53 -1.31 4.55
N PHE A 48 8.59 -0.43 4.84
CA PHE A 48 8.54 0.40 6.04
C PHE A 48 7.08 0.60 6.47
N ASN A 49 6.87 1.10 7.68
CA ASN A 49 5.53 1.33 8.23
C ASN A 49 5.28 2.84 8.43
N GLY A 50 4.27 3.39 7.75
CA GLY A 50 3.89 4.79 7.86
C GLY A 50 3.50 5.23 9.28
N HIS A 51 2.93 4.35 10.11
CA HIS A 51 2.63 4.67 11.52
C HIS A 51 3.90 4.84 12.36
N ALA A 52 4.94 4.04 12.09
CA ALA A 52 6.22 4.17 12.79
C ALA A 52 6.92 5.48 12.40
N TRP A 53 6.88 5.84 11.11
CA TRP A 53 7.33 7.14 10.64
C TRP A 53 6.58 8.29 11.31
N LEU A 54 5.24 8.26 11.33
CA LEU A 54 4.43 9.31 11.95
C LEU A 54 4.72 9.43 13.45
N ALA A 55 4.86 8.31 14.16
CA ALA A 55 5.24 8.30 15.57
C ALA A 55 6.59 8.99 15.80
N ASN A 56 7.58 8.75 14.93
CA ASN A 56 8.87 9.43 15.02
C ASN A 56 8.77 10.93 14.74
N GLN A 57 7.93 11.36 13.79
CA GLN A 57 7.69 12.79 13.54
C GLN A 57 7.01 13.47 14.74
N LEU A 58 6.01 12.83 15.34
CA LEU A 58 5.34 13.33 16.54
C LEU A 58 6.31 13.46 17.72
N LYS A 59 7.19 12.47 17.93
CA LYS A 59 8.26 12.56 18.94
C LYS A 59 9.18 13.76 18.70
N ARG A 60 9.63 13.96 17.45
CA ARG A 60 10.51 15.10 17.09
C ARG A 60 9.84 16.46 17.33
N LYS A 61 8.53 16.56 17.09
CA LYS A 61 7.73 17.77 17.36
C LYS A 61 7.30 17.91 18.83
N GLY A 62 7.62 16.95 19.71
CA GLY A 62 7.21 16.97 21.11
C GLY A 62 5.70 16.80 21.31
N ILE A 63 4.98 16.25 20.34
CA ILE A 63 3.54 16.02 20.43
C ILE A 63 3.31 14.70 21.17
N ALA A 64 2.60 14.75 22.29
CA ALA A 64 2.28 13.56 23.06
C ALA A 64 1.30 12.64 22.30
N PHE A 65 1.59 11.34 22.28
CA PHE A 65 0.71 10.33 21.71
C PHE A 65 0.84 9.02 22.47
N GLN A 66 -0.15 8.14 22.29
CA GLN A 66 -0.14 6.77 22.76
C GLN A 66 -0.28 5.85 21.55
N LEU A 67 0.70 4.95 21.39
CA LEU A 67 0.70 3.93 20.36
C LEU A 67 0.56 2.58 21.06
N HIS A 68 -0.44 1.80 20.65
CA HIS A 68 -0.62 0.42 21.08
C HIS A 68 -0.54 -0.49 19.87
N ASP A 69 0.45 -1.38 19.86
CA ASP A 69 0.85 -2.15 18.68
C ASP A 69 1.15 -1.21 17.49
N ASN A 70 0.35 -1.24 16.43
CA ASN A 70 0.47 -0.36 15.25
C ASN A 70 -0.74 0.58 15.08
N ALA A 71 -1.37 1.02 16.18
CA ALA A 71 -2.46 1.99 16.14
C ALA A 71 -2.33 3.09 17.20
N PHE A 72 -2.64 4.32 16.80
CA PHE A 72 -2.65 5.48 17.69
C PHE A 72 -3.96 5.49 18.49
N THR A 73 -3.89 5.18 19.77
CA THR A 73 -5.06 5.23 20.67
C THR A 73 -5.33 6.64 21.17
N HIS A 74 -4.34 7.53 21.11
CA HIS A 74 -4.47 8.93 21.43
C HIS A 74 -3.36 9.74 20.75
N ILE A 75 -3.69 10.92 20.25
CA ILE A 75 -2.72 11.94 19.82
C ILE A 75 -3.19 13.27 20.39
N ALA A 76 -2.29 14.01 21.05
CA ALA A 76 -2.64 15.28 21.69
C ALA A 76 -3.10 16.35 20.66
N ASP A 77 -2.53 16.31 19.46
CA ASP A 77 -2.91 17.17 18.34
C ASP A 77 -3.09 16.34 17.07
N TYR A 78 -4.34 15.97 16.78
CA TYR A 78 -4.71 15.24 15.56
C TYR A 78 -4.55 16.10 14.30
N ALA A 79 -4.72 17.43 14.39
CA ALA A 79 -4.57 18.31 13.24
C ALA A 79 -3.10 18.35 12.79
N ALA A 80 -2.18 18.52 13.73
CA ALA A 80 -0.74 18.43 13.45
C ALA A 80 -0.32 17.04 12.94
N ALA A 81 -0.91 15.96 13.45
CA ALA A 81 -0.61 14.61 12.97
C ALA A 81 -1.09 14.36 11.54
N ASN A 82 -2.29 14.84 11.21
CA ASN A 82 -2.83 14.78 9.84
C ASN A 82 -1.99 15.64 8.89
N ASP A 83 -1.58 16.84 9.31
CA ASP A 83 -0.70 17.72 8.53
C ASP A 83 0.66 17.05 8.24
N LEU A 84 1.26 16.43 9.24
CA LEU A 84 2.48 15.63 9.07
C LEU A 84 2.28 14.49 8.07
N ALA A 85 1.21 13.70 8.21
CA ALA A 85 0.93 12.58 7.31
C ALA A 85 0.66 13.02 5.87
N ALA A 86 -0.03 14.15 5.68
CA ALA A 86 -0.30 14.73 4.36
C ALA A 86 0.98 15.22 3.66
N HIS A 87 1.95 15.73 4.42
CA HIS A 87 3.22 16.24 3.91
C HIS A 87 4.36 15.21 3.97
N PHE A 88 4.05 13.92 3.80
CA PHE A 88 5.07 12.88 3.71
C PHE A 88 6.01 13.13 2.52
N ASP A 89 7.29 13.40 2.81
CA ASP A 89 8.28 13.73 1.79
C ASP A 89 8.80 12.48 1.06
N VAL A 90 8.28 12.27 -0.15
CA VAL A 90 8.67 11.16 -1.02
C VAL A 90 10.11 11.30 -1.54
N THR A 91 10.63 12.53 -1.66
CA THR A 91 12.01 12.78 -2.09
C THR A 91 13.00 12.39 -0.99
N ALA A 92 12.67 12.68 0.27
CA ALA A 92 13.43 12.15 1.41
C ALA A 92 13.38 10.62 1.47
N LEU A 93 12.21 10.02 1.24
CA LEU A 93 12.09 8.56 1.18
C LEU A 93 12.98 7.97 0.08
N HIS A 94 12.98 8.53 -1.13
CA HIS A 94 13.83 8.07 -2.23
C HIS A 94 15.31 8.04 -1.82
N ARG A 95 15.83 9.17 -1.32
CA ARG A 95 17.23 9.26 -0.85
C ARG A 95 17.53 8.19 0.21
N ARG A 96 16.61 7.98 1.14
CA ARG A 96 16.76 6.96 2.19
C ARG A 96 16.80 5.53 1.64
N LEU A 97 16.01 5.24 0.59
CA LEU A 97 16.05 3.95 -0.08
C LEU A 97 17.38 3.74 -0.84
N ASP A 98 17.93 4.78 -1.44
CA ASP A 98 19.25 4.74 -2.10
C ASP A 98 20.36 4.48 -1.07
N GLU A 99 20.32 5.15 0.09
CA GLU A 99 21.23 4.88 1.22
C GLU A 99 21.14 3.42 1.69
N PHE A 100 19.95 2.81 1.69
CA PHE A 100 19.81 1.38 2.02
C PHE A 100 20.47 0.48 0.97
N VAL A 101 20.37 0.83 -0.31
CA VAL A 101 21.04 0.10 -1.39
C VAL A 101 22.55 0.19 -1.23
N GLU A 102 23.11 1.36 -0.98
CA GLU A 102 24.55 1.54 -0.75
C GLU A 102 25.05 0.72 0.43
N ARG A 103 24.25 0.69 1.51
CA ARG A 103 24.60 -0.04 2.74
C ARG A 103 24.51 -1.56 2.60
N PHE A 104 23.44 -2.07 2.01
CA PHE A 104 23.13 -3.51 1.99
C PHE A 104 23.49 -4.20 0.67
N CYS A 105 23.79 -3.45 -0.38
CA CYS A 105 24.20 -3.96 -1.68
C CYS A 105 25.31 -3.11 -2.34
N PRO A 106 26.50 -2.98 -1.72
CA PRO A 106 27.55 -2.11 -2.23
C PRO A 106 28.09 -2.49 -3.63
N ILE A 107 27.90 -3.75 -4.06
CA ILE A 107 28.32 -4.26 -5.37
C ILE A 107 27.68 -3.48 -6.55
N VAL A 108 26.53 -2.84 -6.33
CA VAL A 108 25.81 -2.11 -7.39
C VAL A 108 26.62 -0.91 -7.89
N ASN A 109 27.39 -0.29 -7.01
CA ASN A 109 28.26 0.84 -7.34
C ASN A 109 29.42 0.39 -8.23
N SER A 110 29.99 -0.80 -7.97
CA SER A 110 31.05 -1.38 -8.80
C SER A 110 30.57 -1.77 -10.20
N LEU A 111 29.27 -2.07 -10.34
CA LEU A 111 28.64 -2.45 -11.59
C LEU A 111 27.93 -1.29 -12.29
N SER A 112 28.03 -0.06 -11.75
CA SER A 112 27.35 1.14 -12.25
C SER A 112 25.85 0.95 -12.47
N LEU A 113 25.20 0.19 -11.58
CA LEU A 113 23.76 -0.06 -11.64
C LEU A 113 23.00 1.05 -10.90
N SER A 114 21.87 1.46 -11.47
CA SER A 114 20.93 2.42 -10.87
C SER A 114 19.57 1.79 -10.64
N TYR A 115 18.89 2.16 -9.55
CA TYR A 115 17.54 1.69 -9.26
C TYR A 115 16.48 2.75 -9.57
N HIS A 116 15.32 2.27 -10.00
CA HIS A 116 14.09 3.05 -10.01
C HIS A 116 13.11 2.42 -9.03
N TRP A 117 12.64 3.22 -8.08
CA TRP A 117 11.71 2.76 -7.05
C TRP A 117 10.28 2.69 -7.58
N SER A 118 9.66 1.54 -7.34
CA SER A 118 8.26 1.32 -7.71
C SER A 118 7.44 0.78 -6.54
N LEU A 119 6.18 1.21 -6.50
CA LEU A 119 5.18 0.77 -5.54
C LEU A 119 4.72 -0.64 -5.90
N TRP A 120 5.16 -1.61 -5.09
CA TRP A 120 4.67 -2.98 -5.17
C TRP A 120 3.36 -3.15 -4.44
N GLN A 121 3.28 -2.65 -3.21
CA GLN A 121 2.07 -2.66 -2.38
C GLN A 121 2.02 -1.35 -1.58
N ALA A 122 0.84 -0.77 -1.46
CA ALA A 122 0.59 0.39 -0.61
C ALA A 122 -0.60 0.11 0.31
N GLU A 123 -0.51 0.57 1.55
CA GLU A 123 -1.58 0.47 2.55
C GLU A 123 -1.85 1.84 3.15
N TYR A 124 -3.11 2.28 3.08
CA TYR A 124 -3.58 3.51 3.71
C TYR A 124 -4.59 3.15 4.79
N ALA A 125 -4.50 3.82 5.94
CA ALA A 125 -5.43 3.64 7.05
C ALA A 125 -6.03 5.00 7.43
N THR A 126 -7.34 5.04 7.54
CA THR A 126 -8.09 6.13 8.14
C THR A 126 -8.64 5.64 9.48
N ASP A 127 -8.14 6.23 10.56
CA ASP A 127 -8.51 5.86 11.93
C ASP A 127 -9.47 6.88 12.53
N LEU A 128 -10.62 6.40 12.97
CA LEU A 128 -11.52 7.15 13.84
C LEU A 128 -11.31 6.67 15.27
N VAL A 129 -10.68 7.51 16.09
CA VAL A 129 -10.36 7.21 17.48
C VAL A 129 -11.46 7.74 18.39
N PHE A 130 -12.18 6.84 19.05
CA PHE A 130 -13.27 7.18 19.96
C PHE A 130 -12.73 7.53 21.34
N LYS A 131 -13.44 8.40 22.07
CA LYS A 131 -13.11 8.72 23.47
C LYS A 131 -13.44 7.57 24.41
N GLN A 132 -14.51 6.82 24.11
CA GLN A 132 -15.01 5.73 24.93
C GLN A 132 -15.34 4.52 24.06
N ARG A 133 -15.01 3.33 24.57
CA ARG A 133 -15.26 2.07 23.84
C ARG A 133 -16.73 1.82 23.57
N ARG A 134 -17.61 2.23 24.50
CA ARG A 134 -19.06 2.07 24.37
C ARG A 134 -19.64 2.79 23.16
N ASP A 135 -19.05 3.92 22.76
CA ASP A 135 -19.55 4.73 21.64
C ASP A 135 -19.37 3.96 20.32
N LEU A 136 -18.20 3.35 20.11
CA LEU A 136 -17.96 2.50 18.94
C LEU A 136 -18.86 1.26 18.95
N GLN A 137 -18.95 0.59 20.10
CA GLN A 137 -19.74 -0.65 20.23
C GLN A 137 -21.25 -0.40 20.06
N ALA A 138 -21.75 0.81 20.31
CA ALA A 138 -23.17 1.13 20.17
C ALA A 138 -23.65 1.11 18.71
N PHE A 139 -22.82 1.51 17.75
CA PHE A 139 -23.24 1.59 16.34
C PHE A 139 -22.47 0.65 15.39
N PHE A 140 -21.29 0.15 15.77
CA PHE A 140 -20.47 -0.64 14.85
C PHE A 140 -21.13 -1.97 14.43
N PRO A 141 -21.71 -2.78 15.32
CA PRO A 141 -22.44 -3.98 14.91
C PRO A 141 -23.60 -3.72 13.93
N PRO A 142 -24.56 -2.79 14.18
CA PRO A 142 -25.63 -2.52 13.24
C PRO A 142 -25.14 -1.87 11.94
N LEU A 143 -24.05 -1.08 11.98
CA LEU A 143 -23.40 -0.58 10.77
C LEU A 143 -22.91 -1.72 9.89
N LEU A 144 -22.21 -2.71 10.46
CA LEU A 144 -21.70 -3.85 9.70
C LEU A 144 -22.83 -4.70 9.09
N GLU A 145 -23.90 -4.94 9.84
CA GLU A 145 -25.08 -5.66 9.33
C GLU A 145 -25.70 -4.92 8.13
N THR A 146 -25.84 -3.60 8.25
CA THR A 146 -26.34 -2.74 7.16
C THR A 146 -25.42 -2.79 5.95
N LEU A 147 -24.10 -2.66 6.14
CA LEU A 147 -23.11 -2.67 5.05
C LEU A 147 -23.13 -4.01 4.30
N VAL A 148 -23.28 -5.13 4.98
CA VAL A 148 -23.36 -6.46 4.34
C VAL A 148 -24.64 -6.63 3.51
N LEU A 149 -25.76 -6.08 3.97
CA LEU A 149 -27.05 -6.21 3.29
C LEU A 149 -27.24 -5.19 2.16
N SER A 150 -26.67 -3.99 2.29
CA SER A 150 -26.91 -2.88 1.37
C SER A 150 -25.86 -2.72 0.28
N LEU A 151 -24.58 -3.07 0.52
CA LEU A 151 -23.53 -2.89 -0.48
C LEU A 151 -23.59 -3.96 -1.55
N LYS A 152 -23.83 -3.54 -2.80
CA LYS A 152 -23.77 -4.41 -3.96
C LYS A 152 -22.36 -4.39 -4.56
N PRO A 153 -21.98 -5.43 -5.31
CA PRO A 153 -20.73 -5.45 -6.06
C PRO A 153 -20.52 -4.22 -6.95
N ASP A 154 -21.59 -3.71 -7.56
CA ASP A 154 -21.56 -2.51 -8.40
C ASP A 154 -21.15 -1.26 -7.62
N ASP A 155 -21.62 -1.12 -6.37
CA ASP A 155 -21.27 0.01 -5.50
C ASP A 155 -19.78 -0.03 -5.13
N ILE A 156 -19.26 -1.22 -4.82
CA ILE A 156 -17.84 -1.44 -4.49
C ILE A 156 -16.96 -1.11 -5.70
N ALA A 157 -17.37 -1.55 -6.90
CA ALA A 157 -16.65 -1.27 -8.12
C ALA A 157 -16.65 0.23 -8.43
N ALA A 158 -17.82 0.88 -8.36
CA ALA A 158 -17.95 2.32 -8.60
C ALA A 158 -17.08 3.13 -7.63
N PHE A 159 -17.07 2.77 -6.34
CA PHE A 159 -16.23 3.41 -5.33
C PHE A 159 -14.73 3.28 -5.65
N LEU A 160 -14.31 2.13 -6.18
CA LEU A 160 -12.92 1.88 -6.59
C LEU A 160 -12.59 2.36 -8.01
N GLY A 161 -13.47 3.17 -8.62
CA GLY A 161 -13.26 3.76 -9.94
C GLY A 161 -13.40 2.77 -11.10
N GLN A 162 -14.11 1.66 -10.89
CA GLN A 162 -14.35 0.61 -11.87
C GLN A 162 -15.82 0.54 -12.26
N LYS A 163 -16.07 0.03 -13.47
CA LYS A 163 -17.42 -0.32 -13.94
C LYS A 163 -17.49 -1.83 -14.20
N LEU A 164 -18.33 -2.53 -13.45
CA LEU A 164 -18.62 -3.93 -13.73
C LEU A 164 -19.36 -4.03 -15.06
N HIS A 165 -18.94 -4.99 -15.88
CA HIS A 165 -19.54 -5.31 -17.17
C HIS A 165 -19.50 -6.83 -17.32
N GLY A 166 -20.33 -7.40 -18.20
CA GLY A 166 -20.49 -8.87 -18.30
C GLY A 166 -19.21 -9.65 -18.59
N ASN A 167 -18.17 -8.98 -19.10
CA ASN A 167 -16.85 -9.56 -19.36
C ASN A 167 -15.78 -9.20 -18.31
N TYR A 168 -16.16 -8.63 -17.16
CA TYR A 168 -15.19 -8.29 -16.11
C TYR A 168 -14.59 -9.59 -15.55
N PRO A 169 -13.27 -9.82 -15.71
CA PRO A 169 -12.65 -11.11 -15.38
C PRO A 169 -12.35 -11.28 -13.88
N GLY A 170 -12.59 -10.25 -13.07
CA GLY A 170 -12.29 -10.23 -11.64
C GLY A 170 -13.48 -10.60 -10.77
N GLU A 171 -13.21 -11.24 -9.63
CA GLU A 171 -14.22 -11.51 -8.62
C GLU A 171 -14.34 -10.31 -7.66
N VAL A 172 -15.58 -9.90 -7.34
CA VAL A 172 -15.86 -8.98 -6.24
C VAL A 172 -16.28 -9.81 -5.04
N THR A 173 -15.52 -9.73 -3.96
CA THR A 173 -15.81 -10.53 -2.75
C THR A 173 -16.07 -9.63 -1.55
N THR A 174 -17.15 -9.92 -0.83
CA THR A 174 -17.44 -9.34 0.48
C THR A 174 -17.34 -10.45 1.53
N ARG A 175 -16.51 -10.25 2.55
CA ARG A 175 -16.32 -11.20 3.63
C ARG A 175 -16.48 -10.53 4.98
N LEU A 176 -17.53 -10.91 5.70
CA LEU A 176 -17.71 -10.60 7.12
C LEU A 176 -17.03 -11.68 7.96
N GLN A 177 -16.21 -11.27 8.93
CA GLN A 177 -15.61 -12.17 9.92
C GLN A 177 -15.77 -11.59 11.32
N LYS A 178 -16.47 -12.33 12.19
CA LYS A 178 -16.46 -12.13 13.65
C LYS A 178 -15.37 -13.03 14.22
N ARG A 179 -14.28 -12.48 14.75
CA ARG A 179 -13.21 -13.23 15.44
C ARG A 179 -12.71 -12.41 16.61
N PHE A 180 -12.56 -12.98 17.79
CA PHE A 180 -11.85 -12.30 18.89
C PHE A 180 -10.50 -11.79 18.35
N PRO A 181 -10.17 -10.48 18.41
CA PRO A 181 -10.71 -9.42 19.27
C PRO A 181 -11.76 -8.45 18.66
N GLY A 182 -12.31 -8.68 17.46
CA GLY A 182 -13.20 -7.73 16.78
C GLY A 182 -14.01 -8.28 15.59
N THR A 183 -14.77 -7.40 14.93
CA THR A 183 -15.49 -7.75 13.69
C THR A 183 -14.91 -6.97 12.51
N ARG A 184 -14.66 -7.68 11.39
CA ARG A 184 -14.15 -7.08 10.15
C ARG A 184 -15.06 -7.39 8.99
N ILE A 185 -15.40 -6.37 8.22
CA ILE A 185 -15.86 -6.53 6.84
C ILE A 185 -14.68 -6.25 5.89
N LYS A 186 -14.50 -7.11 4.89
CA LYS A 186 -13.49 -6.95 3.85
C LYS A 186 -14.16 -7.04 2.49
N HIS A 187 -13.97 -6.01 1.67
CA HIS A 187 -14.29 -6.02 0.25
C HIS A 187 -13.00 -6.19 -0.55
N THR A 188 -13.01 -7.05 -1.57
CA THR A 188 -11.86 -7.23 -2.48
C THR A 188 -12.35 -7.09 -3.91
N LEU A 189 -11.63 -6.31 -4.70
CA LEU A 189 -11.84 -6.13 -6.13
C LEU A 189 -10.47 -6.18 -6.82
N GLY A 190 -10.17 -7.29 -7.48
CA GLY A 190 -8.87 -7.52 -8.11
C GLY A 190 -7.71 -7.34 -7.12
N PRO A 191 -6.73 -6.46 -7.40
CA PRO A 191 -5.56 -6.24 -6.56
C PRO A 191 -5.82 -5.30 -5.36
N VAL A 192 -7.04 -4.77 -5.20
CA VAL A 192 -7.39 -3.82 -4.14
C VAL A 192 -8.30 -4.49 -3.12
N SER A 193 -8.06 -4.21 -1.84
CA SER A 193 -9.00 -4.58 -0.78
C SER A 193 -9.24 -3.45 0.19
N LEU A 194 -10.51 -3.29 0.59
CA LEU A 194 -10.97 -2.38 1.62
C LEU A 194 -11.38 -3.20 2.84
N LYS A 195 -10.88 -2.84 4.01
CA LYS A 195 -11.23 -3.48 5.29
C LYS A 195 -11.75 -2.42 6.23
N LEU A 196 -12.90 -2.67 6.83
CA LEU A 196 -13.39 -1.88 7.96
C LEU A 196 -13.45 -2.81 9.17
N TYR A 197 -12.78 -2.42 10.25
CA TYR A 197 -12.73 -3.21 11.48
C TYR A 197 -12.58 -2.33 12.71
N ASP A 198 -13.09 -2.84 13.84
CA ASP A 198 -12.76 -2.29 15.14
C ASP A 198 -11.41 -2.80 15.63
N LYS A 199 -10.71 -1.93 16.36
CA LYS A 199 -9.41 -2.24 16.95
C LYS A 199 -9.39 -1.76 18.39
N PHE A 200 -9.12 -2.70 19.30
CA PHE A 200 -9.17 -2.51 20.75
C PHE A 200 -10.53 -1.99 21.28
N GLY A 201 -11.59 -2.13 20.48
CA GLY A 201 -12.92 -1.55 20.75
C GLY A 201 -12.92 -0.02 20.84
N LEU A 202 -11.86 0.66 20.40
CA LEU A 202 -11.67 2.11 20.54
C LEU A 202 -11.45 2.81 19.19
N ILE A 203 -10.88 2.10 18.21
CA ILE A 203 -10.53 2.66 16.91
C ILE A 203 -11.35 1.96 15.85
N LEU A 204 -12.08 2.71 15.04
CA LEU A 204 -12.66 2.22 13.80
C LEU A 204 -11.68 2.51 12.66
N ARG A 205 -11.06 1.47 12.12
CA ARG A 205 -10.05 1.59 11.06
C ARG A 205 -10.64 1.20 9.72
N LEU A 206 -10.59 2.14 8.79
CA LEU A 206 -10.76 1.87 7.36
C LEU A 206 -9.38 1.72 6.73
N GLU A 207 -9.07 0.51 6.25
CA GLU A 207 -7.77 0.18 5.66
C GLU A 207 -7.94 -0.20 4.19
N THR A 208 -7.21 0.49 3.32
CA THR A 208 -7.14 0.21 1.88
C THR A 208 -5.78 -0.40 1.57
N THR A 209 -5.76 -1.64 1.11
CA THR A 209 -4.56 -2.33 0.60
C THR A 209 -4.61 -2.37 -0.91
N VAL A 210 -3.55 -1.92 -1.57
CA VAL A 210 -3.39 -1.92 -3.03
C VAL A 210 -2.15 -2.72 -3.39
N ASN A 211 -2.32 -3.90 -3.98
CA ASN A 211 -1.20 -4.76 -4.44
C ASN A 211 -0.76 -4.45 -5.87
N ASP A 212 -1.52 -3.66 -6.60
CA ASP A 212 -1.13 -3.15 -7.91
C ASP A 212 -1.79 -1.79 -8.16
N VAL A 213 -0.99 -0.72 -8.09
CA VAL A 213 -1.48 0.65 -8.30
C VAL A 213 -1.92 0.91 -9.74
N THR A 214 -1.48 0.12 -10.72
CA THR A 214 -1.90 0.26 -12.14
C THR A 214 -3.37 -0.08 -12.35
N PHE A 215 -4.01 -0.67 -11.35
CA PHE A 215 -5.44 -0.87 -11.29
C PHE A 215 -6.24 0.44 -11.43
N PHE A 216 -5.72 1.53 -10.85
CA PHE A 216 -6.34 2.84 -10.94
C PHE A 216 -5.95 3.55 -12.24
N GLN A 217 -6.90 4.30 -12.81
CA GLN A 217 -6.64 5.17 -13.95
C GLN A 217 -6.37 6.60 -13.49
N GLN A 218 -5.43 7.25 -14.19
CA GLN A 218 -5.08 8.65 -13.99
C GLN A 218 -5.07 9.34 -15.34
N ARG A 219 -5.66 10.54 -15.42
CA ARG A 219 -5.53 11.39 -16.60
C ARG A 219 -4.12 11.97 -16.63
N ARG A 220 -3.31 11.55 -17.59
CA ARG A 220 -1.91 11.97 -17.69
C ARG A 220 -1.43 12.01 -19.13
N VAL A 221 -0.31 12.71 -19.35
CA VAL A 221 0.43 12.62 -20.60
C VAL A 221 1.11 11.24 -20.70
N VAL A 222 0.88 10.57 -21.82
CA VAL A 222 1.49 9.31 -22.19
C VAL A 222 2.38 9.56 -23.40
N GLU A 223 3.64 9.21 -23.29
CA GLU A 223 4.60 9.24 -24.39
C GLU A 223 4.60 7.87 -25.07
N HIS A 224 4.35 7.86 -26.37
CA HIS A 224 4.31 6.67 -27.20
C HIS A 224 5.72 6.32 -27.69
N ARG A 225 5.92 5.07 -28.11
CA ARG A 225 7.21 4.63 -28.70
C ARG A 225 7.58 5.43 -29.96
N THR A 226 6.59 6.02 -30.63
CA THR A 226 6.75 6.90 -31.78
C THR A 226 7.26 8.30 -31.42
N GLY A 227 7.37 8.63 -30.13
CA GLY A 227 7.72 9.97 -29.62
C GLY A 227 6.51 10.90 -29.46
N GLU A 228 5.33 10.49 -29.92
CA GLU A 228 4.09 11.27 -29.76
C GLU A 228 3.63 11.32 -28.31
N ARG A 229 3.07 12.45 -27.91
CA ARG A 229 2.54 12.68 -26.56
C ARG A 229 1.05 12.93 -26.62
N GLU A 230 0.31 12.15 -25.86
CA GLU A 230 -1.15 12.23 -25.80
C GLU A 230 -1.60 12.33 -24.33
N THR A 231 -2.54 13.22 -24.03
CA THR A 231 -3.19 13.25 -22.71
C THR A 231 -4.41 12.35 -22.72
N LYS A 232 -4.36 11.25 -21.97
CA LYS A 232 -5.48 10.30 -21.86
C LYS A 232 -5.61 9.72 -20.46
N TRP A 233 -6.73 9.06 -20.22
CA TRP A 233 -6.87 8.14 -19.10
C TRP A 233 -5.98 6.93 -19.34
N ALA A 234 -5.01 6.71 -18.45
CA ALA A 234 -4.09 5.59 -18.53
C ALA A 234 -3.86 5.02 -17.13
N ALA A 235 -3.40 3.77 -17.06
CA ALA A 235 -3.00 3.15 -15.81
C ALA A 235 -2.00 4.03 -15.04
N MET A 236 -2.23 4.15 -13.72
CA MET A 236 -1.36 4.88 -12.81
C MET A 236 0.07 4.34 -12.91
N LYS A 237 1.07 5.22 -12.95
CA LYS A 237 2.46 4.78 -12.95
C LYS A 237 2.80 4.16 -11.59
N LYS A 238 3.57 3.07 -11.59
CA LYS A 238 4.06 2.46 -10.34
C LYS A 238 5.19 3.25 -9.67
N THR A 239 5.50 4.47 -10.11
CA THR A 239 6.61 5.25 -9.55
C THR A 239 6.40 5.54 -8.07
N LEU A 240 7.47 5.56 -7.28
CA LEU A 240 7.43 5.93 -5.87
C LEU A 240 6.74 7.29 -5.62
N TYR A 241 6.91 8.23 -6.55
CA TYR A 241 6.34 9.58 -6.49
C TYR A 241 4.80 9.64 -6.58
N ASN A 242 4.14 8.51 -6.81
CA ASN A 242 2.68 8.39 -6.77
C ASN A 242 2.17 7.92 -5.39
N LEU A 243 3.02 7.91 -4.36
CA LEU A 243 2.68 7.52 -2.99
C LEU A 243 1.92 8.62 -2.22
N THR A 244 2.19 9.89 -2.48
CA THR A 244 1.45 10.97 -1.81
C THR A 244 0.06 11.11 -2.43
N PRO A 245 -0.99 11.35 -1.62
CA PRO A 245 -2.31 11.70 -2.15
C PRO A 245 -2.16 12.95 -3.04
N LEU A 246 -2.79 12.91 -4.22
CA LEU A 246 -2.97 14.09 -5.08
C LEU A 246 -3.94 15.09 -4.45
#